data_AF-A0A5C5SHK6-F1
#
_entry.id   AF-A0A5C5SHK6-F1
#
_cell.length_a   1.000
_cell.length_b   1.000
_cell.length_c   1.000
_cell.angle_alpha   90.00
_cell.angle_beta   90.00
_cell.angle_gamma   90.00
#
_symmetry.space_group_name_H-M   'P 1'
#
loop_
_entity.id
_entity.type
_entity.pdbx_description
1 polymer ?
#
loop_
_entity_poly.entity_id
_entity_poly.type
_entity_poly.pdbx_seq_one_letter_code
_entity_poly.pdbx_strand_id
1 'polypeptide(L)'
;MRSFRFNGSRIVKTGIAIFLTATICLWFGWPPVFAVITAIVTIEPTVSDSIKKGLVRFPASAIGSAFAVFFITLFGNAPITYTLAAVATILACSRLNLHAGLLVATLTSVAMVEVIHDNFLISFFIRLGTTTIGLLVSTAVNMLVFPPNYRTDILKSIQSISERAGSMLEHTFRTILFDGDANLQEDREIVKRLTTEIRKTEKLIHFQRDEASLYPWVRNREAELQMAERQLLFLHNLEFHLDALLRVPLHDIEWTKAERDLIMHAVTALADDLRHSTSYDHEKHQHQLKKITDLFWENSKSVTASDAMHPTLFPPEFTILYELITIYDLVDKFFDPDSVKAAREAEI
;
A
#
# COMPACT_ATOMS: atom_id res chain seq x y z
N MET A 1 -15.74 22.31 -8.61
CA MET A 1 -14.64 22.60 -7.65
C MET A 1 -14.04 21.27 -7.22
N ARG A 2 -12.83 20.94 -7.69
CA ARG A 2 -12.14 19.70 -7.30
C ARG A 2 -11.71 19.82 -5.83
N SER A 3 -12.29 19.00 -4.97
CA SER A 3 -11.91 18.87 -3.57
C SER A 3 -10.46 18.37 -3.50
N PHE A 4 -9.53 19.29 -3.25
CA PHE A 4 -8.18 18.97 -2.80
C PHE A 4 -8.28 18.31 -1.41
N ARG A 5 -8.35 16.98 -1.32
CA ARG A 5 -8.07 16.25 -0.07
C ARG A 5 -6.55 16.28 0.13
N PHE A 6 -6.06 17.37 0.69
CA PHE A 6 -4.66 17.63 0.96
C PHE A 6 -4.12 16.67 2.03
N ASN A 7 -2.91 16.14 1.83
CA ASN A 7 -2.03 15.57 2.86
C ASN A 7 -1.61 16.61 3.93
N GLY A 8 -2.48 17.57 4.27
CA GLY A 8 -2.19 18.75 5.07
C GLY A 8 -1.74 18.43 6.49
N SER A 9 -2.18 17.29 7.05
CA SER A 9 -1.73 16.84 8.38
C SER A 9 -0.20 16.72 8.44
N ARG A 10 0.44 16.09 7.45
CA ARG A 10 1.91 15.96 7.44
C ARG A 10 2.59 17.32 7.35
N ILE A 11 2.13 18.21 6.47
CA ILE A 11 2.72 19.54 6.30
C ILE A 11 2.61 20.36 7.60
N VAL A 12 1.45 20.33 8.25
CA VAL A 12 1.22 21.02 9.53
C VAL A 12 2.12 20.45 10.62
N LYS A 13 2.18 19.12 10.78
CA LYS A 13 3.07 18.47 11.74
C LYS A 13 4.54 18.81 11.49
N THR A 14 4.97 18.79 10.22
CA THR A 14 6.33 19.17 9.85
C THR A 14 6.61 20.63 10.20
N GLY A 15 5.69 21.55 9.90
CA GLY A 15 5.82 22.96 10.31
C GLY A 15 5.94 23.13 11.82
N ILE A 16 5.11 22.44 12.60
CA ILE A 16 5.16 22.46 14.06
C ILE A 16 6.48 21.89 14.58
N ALA A 17 6.94 20.77 14.05
CA ALA A 17 8.21 20.16 14.45
C ALA A 17 9.40 21.05 14.11
N ILE A 18 9.42 21.70 12.94
CA ILE A 18 10.43 22.69 12.56
C ILE A 18 10.47 23.82 13.58
N PHE A 19 9.31 24.42 13.86
CA PHE A 19 9.21 25.54 14.79
C PHE A 19 9.70 25.17 16.19
N LEU A 20 9.16 24.11 16.78
CA LEU A 20 9.53 23.66 18.13
C LEU A 20 11.01 23.29 18.22
N THR A 21 11.54 22.57 17.22
CA THR A 21 12.94 22.15 17.18
C THR A 21 13.86 23.38 17.14
N ALA A 22 13.57 24.35 16.28
CA ALA A 22 14.34 25.57 16.18
C ALA A 22 14.30 26.37 17.48
N THR A 23 13.12 26.55 18.08
CA THR A 23 12.95 27.25 19.36
C THR A 23 13.76 26.61 20.48
N ILE A 24 13.73 25.27 20.58
CA ILE A 24 14.50 24.54 21.59
C ILE A 24 16.00 24.74 21.37
N CYS A 25 16.49 24.61 20.13
CA CYS A 25 17.91 24.84 19.83
C CYS A 25 18.37 26.27 20.15
N LEU A 26 17.56 27.28 19.81
CA LEU A 26 17.87 28.67 20.14
C LEU A 26 17.94 28.91 21.65
N TRP A 27 17.09 28.24 22.44
CA TRP A 27 17.14 28.33 23.90
C TRP A 27 18.42 27.75 24.49
N PHE A 28 18.94 26.66 23.91
CA PHE A 28 20.23 26.08 24.27
C PHE A 28 21.45 26.82 23.66
N GLY A 29 21.22 27.84 22.82
CA GLY A 29 22.29 28.53 22.09
C GLY A 29 22.96 27.67 21.02
N TRP A 30 22.29 26.63 20.53
CA TRP A 30 22.81 25.71 19.51
C TRP A 30 22.31 26.07 18.11
N PRO A 31 23.12 25.87 17.05
CA PRO A 31 22.69 26.12 15.67
C PRO A 31 21.47 25.26 15.28
N PRO A 32 20.30 25.85 14.96
CA PRO A 32 19.06 25.10 14.77
C PRO A 32 19.01 24.35 13.43
N VAL A 33 19.79 24.78 12.42
CA VAL A 33 19.68 24.31 11.03
C VAL A 33 19.67 22.78 10.92
N PHE A 34 20.60 22.11 11.59
CA PHE A 34 20.72 20.66 11.50
C PHE A 34 19.72 19.89 12.34
N ALA A 35 19.30 20.45 13.47
CA ALA A 35 18.20 19.89 14.25
C ALA A 35 16.91 19.92 13.43
N VAL A 36 16.65 21.06 12.77
CA VAL A 36 15.50 21.26 11.87
C VAL A 36 15.55 20.30 10.68
N ILE A 37 16.69 20.17 10.01
CA ILE A 37 16.86 19.17 8.93
C ILE A 37 16.54 17.78 9.44
N THR A 38 17.07 17.41 10.61
CA THR A 38 16.80 16.11 11.25
C THR A 38 15.31 15.92 11.54
N ALA A 39 14.63 16.94 12.04
CA ALA A 39 13.19 16.89 12.31
C ALA A 39 12.36 16.71 11.02
N ILE A 40 12.72 17.43 9.94
CA ILE A 40 12.04 17.34 8.65
C ILE A 40 12.11 15.92 8.09
N VAL A 41 13.31 15.34 8.05
CA VAL A 41 13.48 14.01 7.45
C VAL A 41 12.87 12.91 8.32
N THR A 42 12.76 13.12 9.63
CA THR A 42 12.31 12.12 10.63
C THR A 42 10.81 11.99 10.74
N ILE A 43 10.05 12.98 10.26
CA ILE A 43 8.60 12.82 10.13
C ILE A 43 8.28 11.87 8.98
N GLU A 44 7.82 10.69 9.36
CA GLU A 44 7.40 9.60 8.49
C GLU A 44 5.86 9.42 8.56
N PRO A 45 5.25 8.64 7.63
CA PRO A 45 3.81 8.37 7.65
C PRO A 45 3.34 7.73 8.97
N THR A 46 4.18 6.88 9.57
CA THR A 46 3.96 6.24 10.87
C THR A 46 4.94 6.77 11.92
N VAL A 47 4.50 6.81 13.17
CA VAL A 47 5.34 7.04 14.35
C VAL A 47 6.36 5.90 14.47
N SER A 48 5.94 4.67 14.17
CA SER A 48 6.81 3.48 14.15
C SER A 48 8.02 3.68 13.24
N ASP A 49 7.79 4.11 12.00
CA ASP A 49 8.88 4.38 11.06
C ASP A 49 9.72 5.57 11.47
N SER A 50 9.10 6.60 12.06
CA SER A 50 9.83 7.77 12.58
C SER A 50 10.85 7.33 13.64
N ILE A 51 10.44 6.44 14.57
CA ILE A 51 11.32 5.87 15.60
C ILE A 51 12.38 4.95 14.98
N LYS A 52 11.97 3.95 14.19
CA LYS A 52 12.89 2.98 13.56
C LYS A 52 13.98 3.68 12.74
N LYS A 53 13.60 4.63 11.89
CA LYS A 53 14.56 5.41 11.08
C LYS A 53 15.34 6.41 11.91
N GLY A 54 14.76 6.98 12.96
CA GLY A 54 15.47 7.83 13.91
C GLY A 54 16.64 7.12 14.58
N LEU A 55 16.42 5.86 15.01
CA LEU A 55 17.45 5.00 15.61
C LEU A 55 18.60 4.67 14.64
N VAL A 56 18.32 4.58 13.34
CA VAL A 56 19.36 4.40 12.31
C VAL A 56 20.08 5.71 11.98
N ARG A 57 19.37 6.84 12.02
CA ARG A 57 19.90 8.16 11.67
C ARG A 57 20.84 8.73 12.72
N PHE A 58 20.56 8.50 14.00
CA PHE A 58 21.42 8.97 15.08
C PHE A 58 22.88 8.50 14.94
N PRO A 59 23.19 7.18 14.86
CA PRO A 59 24.55 6.70 14.69
C PRO A 59 25.14 7.11 13.33
N ALA A 60 24.34 7.18 12.26
CA ALA A 60 24.82 7.65 10.96
C ALA A 60 25.31 9.12 11.02
N SER A 61 24.52 10.00 11.64
CA SER A 61 24.89 11.41 11.87
C SER A 61 26.14 11.52 12.75
N ALA A 62 26.26 10.68 13.79
CA ALA A 62 27.45 10.61 14.64
C ALA A 62 28.70 10.23 13.84
N ILE A 63 28.61 9.22 12.97
CA ILE A 63 29.71 8.79 12.09
C ILE A 63 30.11 9.93 11.15
N GLY A 64 29.14 10.59 10.51
CA GLY A 64 29.42 11.72 9.63
C GLY A 64 30.13 12.86 10.35
N SER A 65 29.68 13.17 11.57
CA SER A 65 30.28 14.20 12.43
C SER A 65 31.71 13.82 12.85
N ALA A 66 31.95 12.55 13.18
CA ALA A 66 33.26 12.05 13.56
C ALA A 66 34.25 12.13 12.39
N PHE A 67 33.84 11.75 11.18
CA PHE A 67 34.71 11.88 10.01
C PHE A 67 34.97 13.34 9.63
N ALA A 68 33.98 14.24 9.76
CA ALA A 68 34.21 15.67 9.57
C ALA A 68 35.32 16.17 10.48
N VAL A 69 35.21 15.88 11.79
CA VAL A 69 36.21 16.25 12.80
C VAL A 69 37.57 15.61 12.51
N PHE A 70 37.61 14.34 12.09
CA PHE A 70 38.86 13.65 11.80
C PHE A 70 39.58 14.22 10.58
N PHE A 71 38.88 14.50 9.48
CA PHE A 71 39.55 14.98 8.27
C PHE A 71 39.89 16.48 8.33
N ILE A 72 39.08 17.30 9.01
CA ILE A 72 39.40 18.73 9.15
C ILE A 72 40.64 18.94 10.02
N THR A 73 40.89 18.10 11.03
CA THR A 73 42.11 18.20 11.85
C THR A 73 43.37 17.81 11.07
N LEU A 74 43.25 16.93 10.07
CA LEU A 74 44.37 16.50 9.22
C LEU A 74 44.65 17.45 8.06
N PHE A 75 43.61 17.95 7.40
CA PHE A 75 43.73 18.65 6.11
C PHE A 75 43.23 20.10 6.14
N GLY A 76 42.66 20.57 7.25
CA GLY A 76 42.04 21.88 7.36
C GLY A 76 40.77 22.02 6.50
N ASN A 77 40.36 23.25 6.25
CA ASN A 77 39.23 23.53 5.34
C ASN A 77 39.73 23.56 3.88
N ALA A 78 39.72 22.39 3.23
CA ALA A 78 40.16 22.22 1.84
C ALA A 78 39.21 21.27 1.09
N PRO A 79 39.12 21.33 -0.26
CA PRO A 79 38.25 20.44 -1.05
C PRO A 79 38.47 18.94 -0.79
N ILE A 80 39.71 18.56 -0.49
CA ILE A 80 40.07 17.18 -0.15
C ILE A 80 39.40 16.71 1.16
N THR A 81 39.23 17.60 2.14
CA THR A 81 38.59 17.33 3.42
C THR A 81 37.13 16.93 3.23
N TYR A 82 36.38 17.73 2.46
CA TYR A 82 34.98 17.43 2.13
C TYR A 82 34.85 16.08 1.42
N THR A 83 35.75 15.82 0.47
CA THR A 83 35.74 14.58 -0.33
C THR A 83 35.97 13.36 0.57
N LEU A 84 37.04 13.38 1.38
CA LEU A 84 37.39 12.26 2.25
C LEU A 84 36.34 12.05 3.34
N ALA A 85 35.82 13.11 3.95
CA ALA A 85 34.78 13.02 4.96
C ALA A 85 33.48 12.43 4.38
N ALA A 86 33.05 12.86 3.20
CA ALA A 86 31.87 12.31 2.54
C ALA A 86 32.05 10.84 2.17
N VAL A 87 33.14 10.50 1.46
CA VAL A 87 33.39 9.11 1.00
C VAL A 87 33.54 8.15 2.17
N ALA A 88 34.31 8.52 3.21
CA ALA A 88 34.47 7.69 4.40
C ALA A 88 33.13 7.47 5.12
N THR A 89 32.31 8.52 5.23
CA THR A 89 30.96 8.43 5.82
C THR A 89 30.06 7.49 5.01
N ILE A 90 30.08 7.59 3.67
CA ILE A 90 29.29 6.71 2.79
C ILE A 90 29.71 5.26 2.98
N LEU A 91 31.02 4.99 2.93
CA LEU A 91 31.55 3.64 3.08
C LEU A 91 31.21 3.03 4.44
N ALA A 92 31.38 3.80 5.53
CA ALA A 92 31.07 3.34 6.88
C ALA A 92 29.58 3.10 7.07
N CYS A 93 28.72 4.05 6.67
CA CYS A 93 27.27 3.89 6.79
C CYS A 93 26.75 2.73 5.95
N SER A 94 27.30 2.51 4.75
CA SER A 94 26.94 1.38 3.89
C SER A 94 27.36 0.05 4.52
N ARG A 95 28.58 -0.06 5.07
CA ARG A 95 29.05 -1.28 5.77
C ARG A 95 28.27 -1.60 7.03
N LEU A 96 27.75 -0.59 7.72
CA LEU A 96 26.94 -0.74 8.93
C LEU A 96 25.44 -0.85 8.64
N ASN A 97 25.02 -0.95 7.37
CA ASN A 97 23.63 -1.00 6.92
C ASN A 97 22.76 0.19 7.37
N LEU A 98 23.37 1.38 7.55
CA LEU A 98 22.70 2.61 8.01
C LEU A 98 22.07 3.42 6.86
N HIS A 99 21.43 2.73 5.90
CA HIS A 99 20.98 3.35 4.65
C HIS A 99 19.98 4.50 4.85
N ALA A 100 19.07 4.40 5.84
CA ALA A 100 18.08 5.43 6.14
C ALA A 100 18.69 6.75 6.65
N GLY A 101 19.94 6.70 7.14
CA GLY A 101 20.70 7.87 7.61
C GLY A 101 21.79 8.34 6.67
N LEU A 102 22.06 7.62 5.57
CA LEU A 102 23.17 7.90 4.66
C LEU A 102 23.19 9.36 4.17
N LEU A 103 22.06 9.84 3.62
CA LEU A 103 21.96 11.21 3.09
C LEU A 103 22.20 12.27 4.18
N VAL A 104 21.63 12.07 5.36
CA VAL A 104 21.79 13.01 6.48
C VAL A 104 23.23 12.98 6.98
N ALA A 105 23.82 11.80 7.09
CA ALA A 105 25.19 11.60 7.55
C ALA A 105 26.21 12.26 6.60
N THR A 106 26.04 12.13 5.28
CA THR A 106 26.92 12.77 4.31
C THR A 106 26.76 14.29 4.28
N LEU A 107 25.52 14.79 4.38
CA LEU A 107 25.28 16.21 4.53
C LEU A 107 25.93 16.74 5.82
N THR A 108 25.83 15.98 6.90
CA THR A 108 26.47 16.30 8.19
C THR A 108 27.98 16.36 8.05
N SER A 109 28.60 15.36 7.41
CA SER A 109 30.05 15.29 7.30
C SER A 109 30.64 16.41 6.45
N VAL A 110 29.93 16.82 5.39
CA VAL A 110 30.33 17.94 4.53
C VAL A 110 30.09 19.27 5.22
N ALA A 111 28.87 19.52 5.71
CA ALA A 111 28.49 20.82 6.22
C ALA A 111 29.15 21.17 7.57
N MET A 112 29.60 20.17 8.34
CA MET A 112 30.38 20.44 9.55
C MET A 112 31.78 20.95 9.26
N VAL A 113 32.40 20.61 8.12
CA VAL A 113 33.76 21.08 7.78
C VAL A 113 33.81 22.61 7.70
N GLU A 114 32.74 23.25 7.25
CA GLU A 114 32.64 24.71 7.16
C GLU A 114 32.34 25.37 8.51
N VAL A 115 31.73 24.66 9.46
CA VAL A 115 31.21 25.25 10.72
C VAL A 115 32.16 25.05 11.91
N ILE A 116 33.11 24.11 11.83
CA ILE A 116 34.05 23.86 12.92
C ILE A 116 35.18 24.92 12.88
N HIS A 117 35.25 25.79 13.90
CA HIS A 117 36.26 26.86 13.94
C HIS A 117 37.25 26.71 15.12
N ASP A 118 36.80 26.30 16.32
CA ASP A 118 37.70 26.27 17.49
C ASP A 118 37.72 24.91 18.22
N ASN A 119 36.57 24.44 18.73
CA ASN A 119 36.53 23.27 19.62
C ASN A 119 35.89 22.05 18.94
N PHE A 120 36.70 21.25 18.26
CA PHE A 120 36.27 20.05 17.51
C PHE A 120 35.37 19.10 18.33
N LEU A 121 35.75 18.80 19.58
CA LEU A 121 34.97 17.92 20.46
C LEU A 121 33.63 18.55 20.88
N ILE A 122 33.61 19.84 21.16
CA ILE A 122 32.37 20.55 21.52
C ILE A 122 31.42 20.57 20.32
N SER A 123 31.92 20.87 19.11
CA SER A 123 31.14 20.83 17.88
C SER A 123 30.54 19.45 17.60
N PHE A 124 31.28 18.38 17.90
CA PHE A 124 30.77 17.02 17.81
C PHE A 124 29.61 16.77 18.78
N PHE A 125 29.75 17.12 20.07
CA PHE A 125 28.68 16.93 21.05
C PHE A 125 27.46 17.81 20.79
N ILE A 126 27.65 19.07 20.35
CA ILE A 126 26.56 19.94 19.91
C ILE A 126 25.82 19.29 18.73
N ARG A 127 26.56 18.64 17.81
CA ARG A 127 25.92 17.94 16.70
C ARG A 127 25.09 16.74 17.16
N LEU A 128 25.61 15.93 18.08
CA LEU A 128 24.83 14.84 18.65
C LEU A 128 23.57 15.37 19.34
N GLY A 129 23.71 16.42 20.17
CA GLY A 129 22.59 17.05 20.87
C GLY A 129 21.52 17.62 19.93
N THR A 130 21.92 18.37 18.90
CA THR A 130 20.99 18.92 17.89
C THR A 130 20.29 17.81 17.10
N THR A 131 20.99 16.73 16.75
CA THR A 131 20.39 15.55 16.12
C THR A 131 19.36 14.91 17.04
N THR A 132 19.69 14.69 18.32
CA THR A 132 18.78 14.13 19.32
C THR A 132 17.53 15.01 19.50
N ILE A 133 17.67 16.33 19.61
CA ILE A 133 16.53 17.24 19.70
C ILE A 133 15.63 17.10 18.46
N GLY A 134 16.20 17.13 17.26
CA GLY A 134 15.43 16.97 16.03
C GLY A 134 14.67 15.65 15.97
N LEU A 135 15.30 14.54 16.37
CA LEU A 135 14.66 13.23 16.45
C LEU A 135 13.53 13.20 17.48
N LEU A 136 13.79 13.64 18.72
CA LEU A 136 12.81 13.59 19.81
C LEU A 136 11.59 14.48 19.52
N VAL A 137 11.82 15.71 19.08
CA VAL A 137 10.75 16.67 18.80
C VAL A 137 9.91 16.21 17.62
N SER A 138 10.52 15.75 16.52
CA SER A 138 9.77 15.27 15.36
C SER A 138 8.93 14.03 15.67
N THR A 139 9.49 13.06 16.40
CA THR A 139 8.74 11.88 16.84
C THR A 139 7.60 12.27 17.78
N ALA A 140 7.85 13.14 18.76
CA ALA A 140 6.82 13.61 19.69
C ALA A 140 5.69 14.35 18.96
N VAL A 141 6.03 15.22 18.00
CA VAL A 141 5.02 15.90 17.17
C VAL A 141 4.25 14.92 16.31
N ASN A 142 4.91 13.93 15.69
CA ASN A 142 4.21 12.93 14.87
C ASN A 142 3.22 12.10 15.69
N MET A 143 3.57 11.82 16.95
CA MET A 143 2.78 11.09 17.92
C MET A 143 1.59 11.89 18.47
N LEU A 144 1.79 13.15 18.84
CA LEU A 144 0.80 13.94 19.57
C LEU A 144 -0.12 14.77 18.67
N VAL A 145 0.40 15.28 17.55
CA VAL A 145 -0.37 16.14 16.65
C VAL A 145 -1.00 15.26 15.57
N PHE A 146 -2.33 15.17 15.52
CA PHE A 146 -3.10 14.37 14.55
C PHE A 146 -2.54 12.94 14.33
N PRO A 147 -2.55 12.07 15.35
CA PRO A 147 -1.90 10.76 15.27
C PRO A 147 -2.32 9.99 14.01
N PRO A 148 -1.39 9.29 13.32
CA PRO A 148 -1.71 8.56 12.10
C PRO A 148 -2.82 7.53 12.33
N ASN A 149 -3.88 7.59 11.52
CA ASN A 149 -4.98 6.64 11.57
C ASN A 149 -5.54 6.46 10.18
N TYR A 150 -5.42 5.25 9.64
CA TYR A 150 -5.75 4.92 8.27
C TYR A 150 -7.03 4.09 8.14
N ARG A 151 -7.67 3.71 9.26
CA ARG A 151 -8.86 2.81 9.27
C ARG A 151 -9.96 3.26 8.33
N THR A 152 -10.36 4.53 8.42
CA THR A 152 -11.46 5.05 7.59
C THR A 152 -11.10 5.13 6.12
N ASP A 153 -9.83 5.39 5.80
CA ASP A 153 -9.37 5.45 4.41
C ASP A 153 -9.26 4.04 3.82
N ILE A 154 -8.84 3.04 4.61
CA ILE A 154 -8.84 1.61 4.21
C ILE A 154 -10.25 1.15 3.89
N LEU A 155 -11.20 1.32 4.82
CA LEU A 155 -12.59 0.86 4.64
C LEU A 155 -13.26 1.51 3.42
N LYS A 156 -13.08 2.83 3.26
CA LYS A 156 -13.58 3.56 2.07
C LYS A 156 -12.93 3.09 0.78
N SER A 157 -11.64 2.76 0.82
CA SER A 157 -10.92 2.26 -0.35
C SER A 157 -11.43 0.87 -0.74
N ILE A 158 -11.56 -0.05 0.21
CA ILE A 158 -12.13 -1.40 0.00
C ILE A 158 -13.53 -1.29 -0.62
N GLN A 159 -14.39 -0.46 -0.04
CA GLN A 159 -15.74 -0.24 -0.57
C GLN A 159 -15.69 0.30 -2.02
N SER A 160 -14.86 1.33 -2.29
CA SER A 160 -14.75 1.87 -3.64
C SER A 160 -14.16 0.87 -4.64
N ILE A 161 -13.24 -0.01 -4.22
CA ILE A 161 -12.67 -1.06 -5.09
C ILE A 161 -13.75 -2.09 -5.40
N SER A 162 -14.51 -2.52 -4.38
CA SER A 162 -15.64 -3.45 -4.53
C SER A 162 -16.72 -2.93 -5.49
N GLU A 163 -17.16 -1.68 -5.32
CA GLU A 163 -18.14 -1.03 -6.20
C GLU A 163 -17.67 -0.98 -7.66
N ARG A 164 -16.39 -0.63 -7.87
CA ARG A 164 -15.80 -0.58 -9.22
C ARG A 164 -15.60 -1.97 -9.81
N ALA A 165 -15.20 -2.96 -9.01
CA ALA A 165 -15.06 -4.34 -9.45
C ALA A 165 -16.41 -4.93 -9.87
N GLY A 166 -17.48 -4.70 -9.10
CA GLY A 166 -18.84 -5.11 -9.49
C GLY A 166 -19.35 -4.36 -10.74
N SER A 167 -19.04 -3.07 -10.87
CA SER A 167 -19.33 -2.31 -12.11
C SER A 167 -18.61 -2.88 -13.33
N MET A 168 -17.34 -3.22 -13.15
CA MET A 168 -16.50 -3.82 -14.18
C MET A 168 -16.98 -5.21 -14.56
N LEU A 169 -17.32 -6.05 -13.59
CA LEU A 169 -17.84 -7.40 -13.81
C LEU A 169 -19.08 -7.37 -14.71
N GLU A 170 -20.08 -6.55 -14.38
CA GLU A 170 -21.29 -6.43 -15.18
C GLU A 170 -21.00 -5.91 -16.60
N HIS A 171 -20.13 -4.90 -16.71
CA HIS A 171 -19.74 -4.33 -18.00
C HIS A 171 -19.05 -5.35 -18.89
N THR A 172 -18.03 -6.03 -18.38
CA THR A 172 -17.24 -7.02 -19.13
C THR A 172 -18.13 -8.15 -19.66
N PHE A 173 -19.01 -8.72 -18.82
CA PHE A 173 -19.91 -9.79 -19.27
C PHE A 173 -20.96 -9.29 -20.26
N ARG A 174 -21.49 -8.08 -20.09
CA ARG A 174 -22.39 -7.48 -21.09
C ARG A 174 -21.69 -7.37 -22.46
N THR A 175 -20.45 -6.93 -22.47
CA THR A 175 -19.65 -6.84 -23.71
C THR A 175 -19.41 -8.22 -24.30
N ILE A 176 -18.94 -9.19 -23.51
CA ILE A 176 -18.70 -10.57 -23.95
C ILE A 176 -19.95 -11.22 -24.55
N LEU A 177 -21.12 -11.03 -23.92
CA LEU A 177 -22.36 -11.71 -24.31
C LEU A 177 -23.10 -11.05 -25.48
N PHE A 178 -22.92 -9.73 -25.68
CA PHE A 178 -23.75 -8.95 -26.60
C PHE A 178 -22.98 -8.11 -27.62
N ASP A 179 -21.66 -7.95 -27.48
CA ASP A 179 -20.83 -7.11 -28.35
C ASP A 179 -19.47 -7.77 -28.65
N GLY A 180 -19.49 -8.75 -29.56
CA GLY A 180 -18.34 -9.60 -29.90
C GLY A 180 -17.17 -8.89 -30.59
N ASP A 181 -17.38 -7.68 -31.13
CA ASP A 181 -16.37 -6.88 -31.82
C ASP A 181 -15.83 -5.72 -30.95
N ALA A 182 -16.24 -5.65 -29.68
CA ALA A 182 -15.91 -4.53 -28.80
C ALA A 182 -14.40 -4.41 -28.51
N ASN A 183 -13.91 -3.17 -28.48
CA ASN A 183 -12.55 -2.86 -28.05
C ASN A 183 -12.47 -2.76 -26.52
N LEU A 184 -11.92 -3.80 -25.87
CA LEU A 184 -11.71 -3.87 -24.42
C LEU A 184 -10.50 -3.06 -23.89
N GLN A 185 -9.96 -2.11 -24.66
CA GLN A 185 -8.83 -1.29 -24.19
C GLN A 185 -9.18 -0.42 -22.98
N GLU A 186 -10.36 0.20 -22.96
CA GLU A 186 -10.80 1.02 -21.83
C GLU A 186 -10.97 0.19 -20.56
N ASP A 187 -11.54 -1.00 -20.71
CA ASP A 187 -11.72 -2.02 -19.68
C ASP A 187 -10.39 -2.44 -19.04
N ARG A 188 -9.35 -2.65 -19.85
CA ARG A 188 -7.98 -2.93 -19.35
C ARG A 188 -7.40 -1.78 -18.54
N GLU A 189 -7.67 -0.54 -18.92
CA GLU A 189 -7.23 0.63 -18.14
C GLU A 189 -8.01 0.78 -16.83
N ILE A 190 -9.29 0.37 -16.79
CA ILE A 190 -10.06 0.28 -15.54
C ILE A 190 -9.45 -0.76 -14.60
N VAL A 191 -9.12 -1.95 -15.09
CA VAL A 191 -8.47 -3.01 -14.28
C VAL A 191 -7.12 -2.55 -13.74
N LYS A 192 -6.24 -1.94 -14.55
CA LYS A 192 -4.97 -1.37 -14.07
C LYS A 192 -5.16 -0.34 -12.95
N ARG A 193 -6.23 0.45 -13.01
CA ARG A 193 -6.58 1.40 -11.94
C ARG A 193 -6.99 0.65 -10.67
N LEU A 194 -7.77 -0.43 -10.77
CA LEU A 194 -8.09 -1.30 -9.63
C LEU A 194 -6.81 -1.86 -8.99
N THR A 195 -5.89 -2.43 -9.77
CA THR A 195 -4.60 -2.95 -9.25
C THR A 195 -3.83 -1.88 -8.48
N THR A 196 -3.86 -0.64 -8.98
CA THR A 196 -3.16 0.50 -8.36
C THR A 196 -3.81 0.89 -7.03
N GLU A 197 -5.14 0.92 -6.95
CA GLU A 197 -5.87 1.22 -5.70
C GLU A 197 -5.73 0.10 -4.66
N ILE A 198 -5.72 -1.18 -5.09
CA ILE A 198 -5.45 -2.33 -4.21
C ILE A 198 -4.07 -2.17 -3.56
N ARG A 199 -3.01 -1.95 -4.36
CA ARG A 199 -1.64 -1.75 -3.85
C ARG A 199 -1.50 -0.54 -2.92
N LYS A 200 -2.26 0.54 -3.16
CA LYS A 200 -2.30 1.68 -2.24
C LYS A 200 -2.95 1.28 -0.92
N THR A 201 -4.04 0.54 -0.96
CA THR A 201 -4.78 0.08 0.23
C THR A 201 -3.93 -0.89 1.06
N GLU A 202 -3.18 -1.79 0.43
CA GLU A 202 -2.21 -2.66 1.10
C GLU A 202 -1.17 -1.85 1.90
N LYS A 203 -0.65 -0.77 1.32
CA LYS A 203 0.28 0.14 2.03
C LYS A 203 -0.38 0.80 3.24
N LEU A 204 -1.63 1.23 3.12
CA LEU A 204 -2.37 1.81 4.24
C LEU A 204 -2.59 0.81 5.37
N ILE A 205 -2.93 -0.44 5.02
CA ILE A 205 -3.04 -1.55 5.98
C ILE A 205 -1.70 -1.78 6.68
N HIS A 206 -0.58 -1.80 5.94
CA HIS A 206 0.75 -1.94 6.53
C HIS A 206 1.07 -0.79 7.51
N PHE A 207 0.79 0.46 7.13
CA PHE A 207 0.97 1.60 8.03
C PHE A 207 0.08 1.50 9.28
N GLN A 208 -1.17 1.04 9.13
CA GLN A 208 -2.07 0.86 10.26
C GLN A 208 -1.58 -0.25 11.21
N ARG A 209 -1.02 -1.33 10.68
CA ARG A 209 -0.39 -2.42 11.46
C ARG A 209 0.81 -1.90 12.24
N ASP A 210 1.69 -1.15 11.58
CA ASP A 210 2.87 -0.56 12.24
C ASP A 210 2.47 0.36 13.39
N GLU A 211 1.43 1.19 13.24
CA GLU A 211 0.93 2.03 14.32
C GLU A 211 0.32 1.23 15.47
N ALA A 212 -0.44 0.17 15.17
CA ALA A 212 -1.05 -0.69 16.19
C ALA A 212 0.00 -1.35 17.10
N SER A 213 1.19 -1.65 16.56
CA SER A 213 2.30 -2.23 17.34
C SER A 213 2.85 -1.31 18.44
N LEU A 214 2.70 0.02 18.30
CA LEU A 214 3.17 0.99 19.29
C LEU A 214 2.21 1.24 20.45
N TYR A 215 0.91 0.99 20.24
CA TYR A 215 -0.12 1.28 21.22
C TYR A 215 -0.86 -0.01 21.61
N PRO A 216 -0.35 -0.79 22.58
CA PRO A 216 -0.93 -2.09 22.97
C PRO A 216 -2.39 -2.02 23.40
N TRP A 217 -2.86 -0.88 23.91
CA TRP A 217 -4.27 -0.68 24.28
C TRP A 217 -5.22 -0.52 23.07
N VAL A 218 -4.69 -0.40 21.86
CA VAL A 218 -5.44 -0.40 20.58
C VAL A 218 -5.58 -1.82 20.01
N ARG A 219 -4.98 -2.85 20.65
CA ARG A 219 -5.03 -4.26 20.23
C ARG A 219 -6.46 -4.82 20.10
N ASN A 220 -7.45 -4.19 20.72
CA ASN A 220 -8.87 -4.52 20.61
C ASN A 220 -9.50 -4.26 19.22
N ARG A 221 -8.68 -4.11 18.17
CA ARG A 221 -9.06 -3.81 16.78
C ARG A 221 -8.27 -4.62 15.76
N GLU A 222 -7.57 -5.66 16.20
CA GLU A 222 -6.79 -6.53 15.34
C GLU A 222 -7.70 -7.32 14.38
N ALA A 223 -8.87 -7.77 14.84
CA ALA A 223 -9.86 -8.41 13.98
C ALA A 223 -10.41 -7.50 12.88
N GLU A 224 -10.63 -6.21 13.13
CA GLU A 224 -11.05 -5.28 12.07
C GLU A 224 -9.98 -5.14 10.97
N LEU A 225 -8.70 -5.09 11.36
CA LEU A 225 -7.59 -4.99 10.40
C LEU A 225 -7.42 -6.31 9.63
N GLN A 226 -7.52 -7.45 10.31
CA GLN A 226 -7.50 -8.77 9.67
C GLN A 226 -8.68 -8.95 8.70
N MET A 227 -9.88 -8.47 9.07
CA MET A 227 -11.04 -8.48 8.20
C MET A 227 -10.79 -7.63 6.94
N ALA A 228 -10.27 -6.41 7.10
CA ALA A 228 -9.90 -5.56 5.97
C ALA A 228 -8.85 -6.21 5.06
N GLU A 229 -7.88 -6.95 5.60
CA GLU A 229 -6.91 -7.71 4.82
C GLU A 229 -7.52 -8.85 4.02
N ARG A 230 -8.40 -9.64 4.65
CA ARG A 230 -9.13 -10.71 3.96
C ARG A 230 -9.98 -10.15 2.83
N GLN A 231 -10.69 -9.04 3.09
CA GLN A 231 -11.50 -8.36 2.09
C GLN A 231 -10.65 -7.86 0.92
N LEU A 232 -9.49 -7.27 1.20
CA LEU A 232 -8.59 -6.78 0.16
C LEU A 232 -7.95 -7.92 -0.66
N LEU A 233 -7.58 -9.03 -0.01
CA LEU A 233 -7.08 -10.22 -0.66
C LEU A 233 -8.11 -10.81 -1.63
N PHE A 234 -9.38 -10.88 -1.20
CA PHE A 234 -10.48 -11.25 -2.08
C PHE A 234 -10.58 -10.32 -3.29
N LEU A 235 -10.56 -8.99 -3.07
CA LEU A 235 -10.64 -8.03 -4.17
C LEU A 235 -9.45 -8.14 -5.14
N HIS A 236 -8.27 -8.50 -4.63
CA HIS A 236 -7.11 -8.79 -5.46
C HIS A 236 -7.30 -10.03 -6.33
N ASN A 237 -7.84 -11.12 -5.76
CA ASN A 237 -8.16 -12.32 -6.54
C ASN A 237 -9.25 -12.03 -7.57
N LEU A 238 -10.31 -11.30 -7.20
CA LEU A 238 -11.37 -10.88 -8.11
C LEU A 238 -10.80 -10.06 -9.29
N GLU A 239 -9.91 -9.11 -9.00
CA GLU A 239 -9.24 -8.31 -10.03
C GLU A 239 -8.42 -9.18 -11.00
N PHE A 240 -7.75 -10.21 -10.50
CA PHE A 240 -7.03 -11.18 -11.34
C PHE A 240 -7.96 -11.93 -12.30
N HIS A 241 -9.13 -12.39 -11.84
CA HIS A 241 -10.11 -13.07 -12.68
C HIS A 241 -10.79 -12.12 -13.69
N LEU A 242 -11.04 -10.87 -13.29
CA LEU A 242 -11.51 -9.83 -14.23
C LEU A 242 -10.49 -9.57 -15.33
N ASP A 243 -9.20 -9.49 -14.99
CA ASP A 243 -8.11 -9.32 -15.96
C ASP A 243 -7.97 -10.55 -16.89
N ALA A 244 -8.22 -11.76 -16.38
CA ALA A 244 -8.26 -12.98 -17.19
C ALA A 244 -9.39 -12.95 -18.23
N LEU A 245 -10.60 -12.51 -17.85
CA LEU A 245 -11.73 -12.36 -18.76
C LEU A 245 -11.41 -11.42 -19.94
N LEU A 246 -10.69 -10.32 -19.70
CA LEU A 246 -10.31 -9.35 -20.75
C LEU A 246 -9.28 -9.86 -21.77
N ARG A 247 -8.72 -11.06 -21.52
CA ARG A 247 -7.79 -11.75 -22.44
C ARG A 247 -8.48 -12.82 -23.29
N VAL A 248 -9.72 -13.19 -22.98
CA VAL A 248 -10.45 -14.21 -23.74
C VAL A 248 -10.77 -13.65 -25.14
N PRO A 249 -10.50 -14.40 -26.22
CA PRO A 249 -10.90 -13.99 -27.56
C PRO A 249 -12.43 -14.00 -27.69
N LEU A 250 -13.01 -12.92 -28.21
CA LEU A 250 -14.47 -12.76 -28.34
C LEU A 250 -15.07 -13.32 -29.64
N HIS A 251 -14.23 -13.90 -30.50
CA HIS A 251 -14.66 -14.43 -31.79
C HIS A 251 -15.22 -15.85 -31.63
N ASP A 252 -16.16 -16.22 -32.50
CA ASP A 252 -16.75 -17.56 -32.60
C ASP A 252 -17.51 -18.03 -31.34
N ILE A 253 -18.02 -17.09 -30.53
CA ILE A 253 -18.81 -17.39 -29.34
C ILE A 253 -20.27 -17.70 -29.70
N GLU A 254 -20.70 -18.95 -29.51
CA GLU A 254 -22.04 -19.42 -29.90
C GLU A 254 -22.96 -19.70 -28.69
N TRP A 255 -23.41 -18.64 -28.01
CA TRP A 255 -24.43 -18.74 -26.96
C TRP A 255 -25.86 -18.51 -27.49
N THR A 256 -26.79 -19.37 -27.09
CA THR A 256 -28.23 -19.14 -27.25
C THR A 256 -28.70 -17.95 -26.42
N LYS A 257 -29.83 -17.35 -26.79
CA LYS A 257 -30.42 -16.23 -26.03
C LYS A 257 -30.71 -16.61 -24.57
N ALA A 258 -31.20 -17.82 -24.33
CA ALA A 258 -31.53 -18.29 -22.98
C ALA A 258 -30.30 -18.38 -22.09
N GLU A 259 -29.16 -18.83 -22.64
CA GLU A 259 -27.91 -18.93 -21.90
C GLU A 259 -27.31 -17.55 -21.61
N ARG A 260 -27.35 -16.62 -22.57
CA ARG A 260 -26.92 -15.23 -22.36
C ARG A 260 -27.73 -14.57 -21.24
N ASP A 261 -29.05 -14.75 -21.25
CA ASP A 261 -29.94 -14.20 -20.23
C ASP A 261 -29.66 -14.83 -18.85
N LEU A 262 -29.38 -16.14 -18.79
CA LEU A 262 -29.00 -16.85 -17.56
C LEU A 262 -27.70 -16.31 -16.97
N ILE A 263 -26.65 -16.21 -17.79
CA ILE A 263 -25.34 -15.71 -17.39
C ILE A 263 -25.44 -14.26 -16.93
N MET A 264 -26.10 -13.41 -17.72
CA MET A 264 -26.24 -11.99 -17.40
C MET A 264 -27.02 -11.78 -16.09
N HIS A 265 -28.09 -12.54 -15.85
CA HIS A 265 -28.85 -12.45 -14.61
C HIS A 265 -28.02 -12.82 -13.37
N ALA A 266 -27.18 -13.85 -13.48
CA ALA A 266 -26.28 -14.26 -12.40
C ALA A 266 -25.19 -13.20 -12.15
N VAL A 267 -24.59 -12.67 -13.23
CA VAL A 267 -23.56 -11.62 -13.14
C VAL A 267 -24.12 -10.33 -12.53
N THR A 268 -25.30 -9.87 -12.95
CA THR A 268 -25.92 -8.66 -12.37
C THR A 268 -26.18 -8.84 -10.88
N ALA A 269 -26.64 -10.02 -10.44
CA ALA A 269 -26.84 -10.30 -9.02
C ALA A 269 -25.53 -10.22 -8.22
N LEU A 270 -24.43 -10.82 -8.71
CA LEU A 270 -23.12 -10.71 -8.05
C LEU A 270 -22.59 -9.26 -8.04
N ALA A 271 -22.73 -8.56 -9.17
CA ALA A 271 -22.27 -7.18 -9.30
C ALA A 271 -23.00 -6.24 -8.35
N ASP A 272 -24.31 -6.43 -8.16
CA ASP A 272 -25.11 -5.64 -7.23
C ASP A 272 -24.70 -5.87 -5.77
N ASP A 273 -24.37 -7.10 -5.40
CA ASP A 273 -23.90 -7.42 -4.04
C ASP A 273 -22.52 -6.82 -3.76
N LEU A 274 -21.61 -6.86 -4.73
CA LEU A 274 -20.31 -6.20 -4.65
C LEU A 274 -20.43 -4.67 -4.54
N ARG A 275 -21.46 -4.07 -5.16
CA ARG A 275 -21.70 -2.62 -5.09
C ARG A 275 -22.34 -2.19 -3.78
N HIS A 276 -23.32 -2.93 -3.27
CA HIS A 276 -24.18 -2.45 -2.20
C HIS A 276 -23.84 -3.04 -0.83
N SER A 277 -23.08 -4.14 -0.74
CA SER A 277 -22.62 -4.79 0.52
C SER A 277 -23.71 -5.16 1.53
N THR A 278 -24.98 -4.88 1.24
CA THR A 278 -26.12 -5.08 2.14
C THR A 278 -26.92 -6.27 1.67
N SER A 279 -26.90 -7.34 2.48
CA SER A 279 -27.58 -8.63 2.33
C SER A 279 -27.17 -9.49 1.13
N TYR A 280 -26.00 -10.14 1.24
CA TYR A 280 -25.67 -11.28 0.40
C TYR A 280 -26.61 -12.46 0.72
N ASP A 281 -27.32 -12.97 -0.29
CA ASP A 281 -28.22 -14.12 -0.16
C ASP A 281 -27.51 -15.40 -0.65
N HIS A 282 -26.93 -16.13 0.29
CA HIS A 282 -26.17 -17.35 0.01
C HIS A 282 -26.99 -18.42 -0.72
N GLU A 283 -28.26 -18.61 -0.37
CA GLU A 283 -29.10 -19.62 -1.03
C GLU A 283 -29.38 -19.25 -2.49
N LYS A 284 -29.69 -17.97 -2.74
CA LYS A 284 -29.89 -17.46 -4.10
C LYS A 284 -28.64 -17.65 -4.95
N HIS A 285 -27.46 -17.33 -4.43
CA HIS A 285 -26.20 -17.45 -5.16
C HIS A 285 -25.79 -18.90 -5.39
N GLN A 286 -25.98 -19.80 -4.42
CA GLN A 286 -25.78 -21.24 -4.63
C GLN A 286 -26.68 -21.78 -5.75
N HIS A 287 -27.94 -21.34 -5.81
CA HIS A 287 -28.85 -21.74 -6.87
C HIS A 287 -28.42 -21.24 -8.25
N GLN A 288 -27.94 -19.99 -8.34
CA GLN A 288 -27.41 -19.42 -9.58
C GLN A 288 -26.10 -20.11 -10.02
N LEU A 289 -25.18 -20.35 -9.08
CA LEU A 289 -23.92 -21.07 -9.32
C LEU A 289 -24.18 -22.49 -9.84
N LYS A 290 -25.16 -23.19 -9.27
CA LYS A 290 -25.55 -24.52 -9.77
C LYS A 290 -25.98 -24.46 -11.23
N LYS A 291 -26.84 -23.51 -11.61
CA LYS A 291 -27.28 -23.34 -13.01
C LYS A 291 -26.13 -23.05 -13.97
N ILE A 292 -25.18 -22.19 -13.57
CA ILE A 292 -23.98 -21.88 -14.38
C ILE A 292 -23.09 -23.12 -14.51
N THR A 293 -22.96 -23.89 -13.43
CA THR A 293 -22.15 -25.11 -13.41
C THR A 293 -22.77 -26.21 -14.27
N ASP A 294 -24.09 -26.38 -14.22
CA ASP A 294 -24.83 -27.30 -15.09
C ASP A 294 -24.63 -26.92 -16.56
N LEU A 295 -24.75 -25.62 -16.88
CA LEU A 295 -24.50 -25.07 -18.22
C LEU A 295 -23.05 -25.33 -18.70
N PHE A 296 -22.07 -25.15 -17.82
CA PHE A 296 -20.67 -25.48 -18.10
C PHE A 296 -20.48 -26.96 -18.47
N TRP A 297 -21.09 -27.87 -17.72
CA TRP A 297 -20.99 -29.30 -18.02
C TRP A 297 -21.76 -29.69 -19.29
N GLU A 298 -22.90 -29.06 -19.59
CA GLU A 298 -23.65 -29.28 -20.83
C GLU A 298 -22.82 -28.87 -22.06
N ASN A 299 -22.22 -27.68 -22.03
CA ASN A 299 -21.33 -27.22 -23.10
C ASN A 299 -20.03 -28.05 -23.20
N SER A 300 -19.53 -28.60 -22.10
CA SER A 300 -18.37 -29.49 -22.16
C SER A 300 -18.67 -30.80 -22.91
N LYS A 301 -19.88 -31.34 -22.75
CA LYS A 301 -20.29 -32.61 -23.37
C LYS A 301 -20.42 -32.47 -24.88
N SER A 302 -20.98 -31.35 -25.36
CA SER A 302 -21.12 -31.09 -26.80
C SER A 302 -19.75 -30.98 -27.50
N VAL A 303 -18.75 -30.40 -26.83
CA VAL A 303 -17.36 -30.32 -27.34
C VAL A 303 -16.70 -31.69 -27.37
N THR A 304 -16.88 -32.52 -26.34
CA THR A 304 -16.29 -33.88 -26.31
C THR A 304 -16.95 -34.88 -27.26
N ALA A 305 -18.16 -34.61 -27.75
CA ALA A 305 -18.88 -35.45 -28.69
C ALA A 305 -18.52 -35.17 -30.16
N SER A 306 -17.81 -34.07 -30.44
CA SER A 306 -17.29 -33.75 -31.76
C SER A 306 -15.97 -34.48 -32.00
N ASP A 307 -15.90 -35.35 -33.01
CA ASP A 307 -14.73 -36.17 -33.42
C ASP A 307 -13.50 -35.34 -33.91
N ALA A 308 -13.52 -34.01 -33.73
CA ALA A 308 -12.44 -33.12 -34.11
C ALA A 308 -11.32 -33.16 -33.06
N MET A 309 -10.23 -33.87 -33.41
CA MET A 309 -8.87 -33.80 -32.86
C MET A 309 -8.72 -32.84 -31.67
N HIS A 310 -8.66 -33.37 -30.44
CA HIS A 310 -8.59 -32.60 -29.19
C HIS A 310 -7.73 -31.33 -29.31
N PRO A 311 -8.34 -30.14 -29.47
CA PRO A 311 -7.56 -28.92 -29.56
C PRO A 311 -6.82 -28.71 -28.24
N THR A 312 -5.57 -28.25 -28.30
CA THR A 312 -4.77 -27.94 -27.10
C THR A 312 -5.25 -26.69 -26.36
N LEU A 313 -6.27 -25.99 -26.90
CA LEU A 313 -6.85 -24.76 -26.39
C LEU A 313 -8.32 -25.01 -26.02
N PHE A 314 -8.73 -24.56 -24.83
CA PHE A 314 -10.12 -24.58 -24.43
C PHE A 314 -10.95 -23.57 -25.26
N PRO A 315 -12.22 -23.90 -25.58
CA PRO A 315 -13.14 -22.94 -26.19
C PRO A 315 -13.30 -21.66 -25.34
N PRO A 316 -13.55 -20.49 -25.96
CA PRO A 316 -13.75 -19.23 -25.25
C PRO A 316 -14.89 -19.31 -24.22
N GLU A 317 -16.01 -19.96 -24.57
CA GLU A 317 -17.18 -20.15 -23.70
C GLU A 317 -16.83 -20.89 -22.43
N PHE A 318 -15.99 -21.93 -22.56
CA PHE A 318 -15.55 -22.73 -21.44
C PHE A 318 -14.69 -21.90 -20.47
N THR A 319 -13.80 -21.08 -21.01
CA THR A 319 -12.97 -20.17 -20.22
C THR A 319 -13.83 -19.12 -19.51
N ILE A 320 -14.79 -18.51 -20.20
CA ILE A 320 -15.69 -17.50 -19.62
C ILE A 320 -16.51 -18.07 -18.46
N LEU A 321 -17.10 -19.26 -18.65
CA LEU A 321 -17.86 -19.95 -17.61
C LEU A 321 -16.99 -20.37 -16.43
N TYR A 322 -15.79 -20.87 -16.69
CA TYR A 322 -14.84 -21.22 -15.64
C TYR A 322 -14.47 -20.01 -14.78
N GLU A 323 -14.17 -18.88 -15.41
CA GLU A 323 -13.90 -17.63 -14.71
C GLU A 323 -15.12 -17.17 -13.91
N LEU A 324 -16.34 -17.27 -14.47
CA LEU A 324 -17.57 -16.92 -13.76
C LEU A 324 -17.81 -17.79 -12.52
N ILE A 325 -17.63 -19.11 -12.63
CA ILE A 325 -17.75 -20.05 -11.51
C ILE A 325 -16.73 -19.72 -10.43
N THR A 326 -15.49 -19.40 -10.84
CA THR A 326 -14.42 -19.05 -9.90
C THR A 326 -14.71 -17.72 -9.19
N ILE A 327 -15.21 -16.73 -9.92
CA ILE A 327 -15.66 -15.44 -9.35
C ILE A 327 -16.81 -15.68 -8.36
N TYR A 328 -17.77 -16.55 -8.67
CA TYR A 328 -18.84 -16.93 -7.75
C TYR A 328 -18.31 -17.52 -6.45
N ASP A 329 -17.42 -18.52 -6.53
CA ASP A 329 -16.82 -19.16 -5.36
C ASP A 329 -16.02 -18.16 -4.49
N LEU A 330 -15.33 -17.22 -5.12
CA LEU A 330 -14.64 -16.15 -4.42
C LEU A 330 -15.62 -15.22 -3.68
N VAL A 331 -16.68 -14.77 -4.36
CA VAL A 331 -17.67 -13.84 -3.78
C VAL A 331 -18.42 -14.52 -2.63
N ASP A 332 -18.76 -15.80 -2.80
CA ASP A 332 -19.40 -16.60 -1.77
C ASP A 332 -18.53 -16.68 -0.50
N LYS A 333 -17.23 -16.99 -0.66
CA LYS A 333 -16.26 -16.99 0.44
C LYS A 333 -16.05 -15.62 1.10
N PHE A 334 -16.23 -14.53 0.35
CA PHE A 334 -16.12 -13.18 0.89
C PHE A 334 -17.27 -12.82 1.84
N PHE A 335 -18.47 -13.33 1.55
CA PHE A 335 -19.67 -13.07 2.35
C PHE A 335 -20.06 -14.21 3.30
N ASP A 336 -19.40 -15.38 3.22
CA ASP A 336 -19.66 -16.54 4.08
C ASP A 336 -19.52 -16.19 5.58
N PRO A 337 -20.60 -16.29 6.38
CA PRO A 337 -20.58 -15.99 7.80
C PRO A 337 -19.66 -16.90 8.62
N ASP A 338 -19.33 -18.13 8.18
CA ASP A 338 -18.40 -19.01 8.91
C ASP A 338 -16.94 -18.60 8.72
N SER A 339 -16.60 -17.91 7.62
CA SER A 339 -15.29 -17.24 7.46
C SER A 339 -15.11 -16.07 8.44
N VAL A 340 -16.22 -15.39 8.78
CA VAL A 340 -16.31 -14.32 9.78
C VAL A 340 -16.38 -14.89 11.21
N LYS A 341 -17.01 -16.04 11.38
CA LYS A 341 -17.12 -16.77 12.65
C LYS A 341 -15.79 -17.39 13.07
N ALA A 342 -15.02 -17.96 12.14
CA ALA A 342 -13.66 -18.44 12.38
C ALA A 342 -12.69 -17.30 12.75
N ALA A 343 -12.93 -16.07 12.28
CA ALA A 343 -12.20 -14.88 12.73
C ALA A 343 -12.61 -14.45 14.15
N ARG A 344 -13.89 -14.59 14.53
CA ARG A 344 -14.40 -14.34 15.88
C ARG A 344 -14.04 -15.42 16.90
N GLU A 345 -13.98 -16.69 16.49
CA GLU A 345 -13.61 -17.81 17.36
C GLU A 345 -12.10 -17.84 17.65
N ALA A 346 -11.28 -17.22 16.80
CA ALA A 346 -9.89 -16.91 17.10
C ALA A 346 -9.70 -15.74 18.11
N GLU A 347 -10.79 -15.07 18.54
CA GLU A 347 -10.80 -14.05 19.59
C GLU A 347 -11.26 -14.59 20.97
N ILE A 348 -11.43 -15.91 21.14
CA ILE A 348 -11.74 -16.53 22.45
C ILE A 348 -10.48 -17.14 23.08
#